data_AF-A0A9E5WVL4-F1
#
_entry.id   AF-A0A9E5WVL4-F1
#
_cell.length_a   1.000
_cell.length_b   1.000
_cell.length_c   1.000
_cell.angle_alpha   90.00
_cell.angle_beta   90.00
_cell.angle_gamma   90.00
#
_symmetry.space_group_name_H-M   'P 1'
#
loop_
_entity.id
_entity.type
_entity.pdbx_description
1 polymer ?
#
loop_
_entity_poly.entity_id
_entity_poly.type
_entity_poly.pdbx_seq_one_letter_code
_entity_poly.pdbx_strand_id
1 'polypeptide(L)'
;MRNELADRRSTTAPAAGIVLGFACGLAGLLATSEAFAADAGKTAPRPPAFVQAADHPWDGGDQIDVVFGLSPDDTSAETGIEYLVLMCGEPDGDYREVGRVAADETARDRGEITLAVSIPETDRLEPFYFRVVAVGPRGQKSSPVQTTEPARARAQLISGNRVWMGIITLVISAAVVIFIAIARSGRPLKIRKIAGLEAVDEAVGRATEMGRPILFIPGIQDMNDIQTIAGITILARVAQTAAEYDARVEVPTCRSLVMTAARETVQAAYLSAGRPDAYNEDSIYYVTDEQFGYVAYLSGMMVRDKPAACFYMGAFFAESLILAETGNAIGAIQVAGTAMPAQLPFFVAACDYTLIGEEFFAASAYLSGDADQLGSLKGQDVGKLIVGALLLLGCLLTTLASPKISGEAAAWFQTLADYLTHTVLM
;
A
#
# COMPACT_ATOMS: atom_id res chain seq x y z
N MET A 1 17.90 61.57 10.79
CA MET A 1 17.11 62.76 11.15
C MET A 1 15.83 62.23 11.80
N ARG A 2 15.92 61.78 13.08
CA ARG A 2 15.61 62.53 14.33
C ARG A 2 14.10 62.86 14.40
N ASN A 3 13.30 62.49 15.41
CA ASN A 3 13.45 62.23 16.86
C ASN A 3 12.31 61.27 17.33
N GLU A 4 12.43 60.34 18.29
CA GLU A 4 12.63 60.48 19.76
C GLU A 4 11.54 61.34 20.45
N LEU A 5 10.94 61.09 21.63
CA LEU A 5 11.03 60.19 22.82
C LEU A 5 9.71 60.46 23.61
N ALA A 6 8.99 59.48 24.17
CA ALA A 6 9.08 58.94 25.54
C ALA A 6 9.09 59.96 26.72
N ASP A 7 8.06 59.93 27.58
CA ASP A 7 8.13 60.18 29.04
C ASP A 7 6.83 59.60 29.69
N ARG A 8 6.74 58.53 30.51
CA ARG A 8 7.28 58.08 31.81
C ARG A 8 6.56 58.62 33.07
N ARG A 9 6.27 57.67 34.00
CA ARG A 9 5.91 57.73 35.45
C ARG A 9 4.40 57.80 35.76
N SER A 10 3.72 56.83 36.36
CA SER A 10 3.89 55.94 37.54
C SER A 10 3.43 56.51 38.89
N THR A 11 2.53 55.75 39.52
CA THR A 11 2.25 55.55 40.97
C THR A 11 1.57 56.66 41.78
N THR A 12 0.39 56.36 42.35
CA THR A 12 0.15 56.11 43.80
C THR A 12 -1.37 56.04 44.13
N ALA A 13 -1.77 55.03 44.92
CA ALA A 13 -2.97 55.02 45.77
C ALA A 13 -2.52 55.36 47.22
N PRO A 14 -3.36 55.78 48.21
CA PRO A 14 -4.38 54.90 48.82
C PRO A 14 -5.61 55.55 49.56
N ALA A 15 -6.58 54.67 49.91
CA ALA A 15 -7.39 54.54 51.15
C ALA A 15 -8.54 55.52 51.60
N ALA A 16 -9.52 54.88 52.30
CA ALA A 16 -10.64 55.34 53.16
C ALA A 16 -12.02 55.51 52.45
N GLY A 17 -13.12 54.80 52.76
CA GLY A 17 -13.74 54.44 54.05
C GLY A 17 -15.15 55.07 54.11
N ILE A 18 -16.25 54.38 53.77
CA ILE A 18 -17.17 53.58 54.64
C ILE A 18 -18.40 54.38 55.22
N VAL A 19 -19.60 53.80 55.01
CA VAL A 19 -20.99 53.97 55.55
C VAL A 19 -21.90 55.15 55.13
N LEU A 20 -22.98 54.83 54.39
CA LEU A 20 -24.43 54.82 54.78
C LEU A 20 -25.25 54.70 53.47
N GLY A 21 -26.24 53.84 53.24
CA GLY A 21 -27.01 52.95 54.09
C GLY A 21 -28.46 52.89 53.55
N PHE A 22 -29.01 51.68 53.49
CA PHE A 22 -30.45 51.36 53.62
C PHE A 22 -31.45 51.80 52.54
N ALA A 23 -31.77 50.87 51.62
CA ALA A 23 -33.15 50.45 51.29
C ALA A 23 -33.17 49.43 50.14
N CYS A 24 -32.92 48.13 50.40
CA CYS A 24 -33.32 47.06 49.46
C CYS A 24 -33.22 45.63 50.03
N GLY A 25 -33.29 45.45 51.35
CA GLY A 25 -33.17 44.15 52.00
C GLY A 25 -34.43 43.78 52.77
N LEU A 26 -35.53 43.44 52.08
CA LEU A 26 -36.64 42.69 52.69
C LEU A 26 -37.58 41.95 51.72
N ALA A 27 -37.33 41.98 50.40
CA ALA A 27 -38.13 41.24 49.41
C ALA A 27 -37.43 39.99 48.83
N GLY A 28 -36.11 39.84 49.06
CA GLY A 28 -35.32 38.73 48.52
C GLY A 28 -35.14 37.53 49.44
N LEU A 29 -35.70 37.55 50.66
CA LEU A 29 -35.45 36.53 51.69
C LEU A 29 -36.62 35.57 51.95
N LEU A 30 -37.73 35.71 51.21
CA LEU A 30 -38.89 34.79 51.30
C LEU A 30 -39.13 33.98 50.01
N ALA A 31 -38.34 34.21 48.96
CA ALA A 31 -38.41 33.44 47.70
C ALA A 31 -37.28 32.41 47.54
N THR A 32 -36.41 32.24 48.55
CA THR A 32 -35.28 31.30 48.50
C THR A 32 -35.44 30.10 49.43
N SER A 33 -36.55 29.98 50.18
CA SER A 33 -36.84 28.78 50.99
C SER A 33 -37.74 27.75 50.30
N GLU A 34 -38.43 28.10 49.21
CA GLU A 34 -39.27 27.14 48.46
C GLU A 34 -38.54 26.44 47.30
N ALA A 35 -37.39 26.96 46.86
CA ALA A 35 -36.56 26.32 45.83
C ALA A 35 -35.53 25.33 46.38
N PHE A 36 -35.32 25.28 47.70
CA PHE A 36 -34.38 24.35 48.36
C PHE A 36 -35.05 23.15 49.04
N ALA A 37 -36.38 23.04 48.98
CA ALA A 37 -37.13 21.96 49.64
C ALA A 37 -37.70 20.89 48.69
N ALA A 38 -37.30 20.88 47.40
CA ALA A 38 -37.82 19.92 46.41
C ALA A 38 -36.75 19.16 45.57
N ASP A 39 -35.44 19.27 45.87
CA ASP A 39 -34.39 18.56 45.07
C ASP A 39 -33.46 17.66 45.90
N ALA A 40 -33.94 17.13 47.03
CA ALA A 40 -33.25 16.10 47.81
C ALA A 40 -33.85 14.72 47.51
N GLY A 41 -33.63 14.19 46.29
CA GLY A 41 -34.20 12.88 45.96
C GLY A 41 -33.99 12.28 44.57
N LYS A 42 -33.04 12.75 43.74
CA LYS A 42 -32.65 11.95 42.55
C LYS A 42 -31.56 10.96 42.93
N THR A 43 -32.02 9.76 43.24
CA THR A 43 -31.24 8.54 43.49
C THR A 43 -30.40 8.16 42.28
N ALA A 44 -29.26 7.51 42.51
CA ALA A 44 -28.43 6.94 41.45
C ALA A 44 -29.28 6.08 40.48
N PRO A 45 -28.96 6.07 39.18
CA PRO A 45 -29.72 5.28 38.21
C PRO A 45 -29.71 3.81 38.59
N ARG A 46 -30.78 3.11 38.26
CA ARG A 46 -30.86 1.65 38.43
C ARG A 46 -29.76 0.97 37.61
N PRO A 47 -29.21 -0.15 38.10
CA PRO A 47 -28.17 -0.86 37.38
C PRO A 47 -28.65 -1.34 36.00
N PRO A 48 -27.71 -1.56 35.06
CA PRO A 48 -27.96 -2.32 33.84
C PRO A 48 -28.69 -3.64 34.09
N ALA A 49 -29.46 -4.14 33.13
CA ALA A 49 -30.23 -5.37 33.31
C ALA A 49 -29.35 -6.63 33.35
N PHE A 50 -28.32 -6.69 32.51
CA PHE A 50 -27.36 -7.80 32.42
C PHE A 50 -26.05 -7.32 31.79
N VAL A 51 -24.99 -8.11 31.94
CA VAL A 51 -23.76 -7.98 31.14
C VAL A 51 -23.29 -9.38 30.73
N GLN A 52 -22.90 -9.52 29.47
CA GLN A 52 -22.30 -10.70 28.88
C GLN A 52 -21.08 -10.25 28.07
N ALA A 53 -20.04 -11.08 28.04
CA ALA A 53 -18.86 -10.82 27.24
C ALA A 53 -18.50 -12.08 26.46
N ALA A 54 -18.23 -11.92 25.17
CA ALA A 54 -17.85 -13.01 24.28
C ALA A 54 -16.72 -12.57 23.34
N ASP A 55 -15.94 -13.53 22.87
CA ASP A 55 -14.91 -13.31 21.85
C ASP A 55 -15.53 -12.75 20.57
N HIS A 56 -14.90 -11.74 19.95
CA HIS A 56 -15.43 -11.15 18.73
C HIS A 56 -15.34 -12.18 17.58
N PRO A 57 -16.42 -12.41 16.83
CA PRO A 57 -16.38 -13.40 15.75
C PRO A 57 -15.55 -12.89 14.57
N TRP A 58 -14.73 -13.76 13.98
CA TRP A 58 -13.92 -13.48 12.79
C TRP A 58 -12.89 -12.35 12.94
N ASP A 59 -12.20 -12.26 14.08
CA ASP A 59 -11.13 -11.30 14.31
C ASP A 59 -9.75 -11.96 14.49
N GLY A 60 -8.73 -11.14 14.77
CA GLY A 60 -7.38 -11.61 15.09
C GLY A 60 -7.20 -11.98 16.57
N GLY A 61 -8.28 -12.11 17.33
CA GLY A 61 -8.25 -12.13 18.80
C GLY A 61 -7.83 -10.78 19.36
N ASP A 62 -8.25 -9.70 18.74
CA ASP A 62 -7.96 -8.32 19.14
C ASP A 62 -9.16 -7.63 19.78
N GLN A 63 -10.33 -8.28 19.80
CA GLN A 63 -11.57 -7.71 20.32
C GLN A 63 -12.37 -8.69 21.18
N ILE A 64 -13.05 -8.15 22.18
CA ILE A 64 -14.09 -8.85 22.96
C ILE A 64 -15.36 -8.02 22.89
N ASP A 65 -16.48 -8.64 22.52
CA ASP A 65 -17.79 -8.01 22.49
C ASP A 65 -18.44 -8.07 23.87
N VAL A 66 -18.66 -6.90 24.47
CA VAL A 66 -19.38 -6.75 25.74
C VAL A 66 -20.80 -6.31 25.43
N VAL A 67 -21.78 -7.19 25.66
CA VAL A 67 -23.21 -6.93 25.48
C VAL A 67 -23.85 -6.70 26.83
N PHE A 68 -24.55 -5.59 27.00
CA PHE A 68 -25.24 -5.28 28.25
C PHE A 68 -26.60 -4.62 28.02
N GLY A 69 -27.55 -4.97 28.88
CA GLY A 69 -28.90 -4.41 28.85
C GLY A 69 -28.94 -3.00 29.44
N LEU A 70 -29.78 -2.13 28.88
CA LEU A 70 -29.92 -0.75 29.35
C LEU A 70 -30.44 -0.68 30.79
N SER A 71 -30.12 0.42 31.46
CA SER A 71 -30.78 0.77 32.71
C SER A 71 -32.26 1.01 32.43
N PRO A 72 -33.18 0.49 33.26
CA PRO A 72 -34.60 0.79 33.14
C PRO A 72 -34.96 2.29 33.27
N ASP A 73 -34.00 3.14 33.67
CA ASP A 73 -34.15 4.60 33.73
C ASP A 73 -33.73 5.32 32.44
N ASP A 74 -33.05 4.63 31.51
CA ASP A 74 -32.61 5.16 30.20
C ASP A 74 -33.70 4.97 29.15
N THR A 75 -34.74 5.79 29.27
CA THR A 75 -35.93 5.74 28.41
C THR A 75 -35.87 6.69 27.22
N SER A 76 -35.01 7.71 27.28
CA SER A 76 -34.83 8.69 26.19
C SER A 76 -33.44 9.33 26.27
N ALA A 77 -32.98 9.91 25.16
CA ALA A 77 -31.70 10.62 25.11
C ALA A 77 -31.60 11.79 26.10
N GLU A 78 -32.74 12.37 26.50
CA GLU A 78 -32.81 13.48 27.46
C GLU A 78 -32.51 13.05 28.91
N THR A 79 -32.47 11.74 29.18
CA THR A 79 -32.12 11.21 30.50
C THR A 79 -30.62 11.38 30.83
N GLY A 80 -29.76 11.51 29.81
CA GLY A 80 -28.33 11.79 29.96
C GLY A 80 -27.57 10.69 30.71
N ILE A 81 -27.98 9.42 30.56
CA ILE A 81 -27.31 8.26 31.16
C ILE A 81 -26.21 7.77 30.21
N GLU A 82 -25.02 7.55 30.78
CA GLU A 82 -23.88 6.94 30.10
C GLU A 82 -23.50 5.64 30.80
N TYR A 83 -22.93 4.69 30.06
CA TYR A 83 -22.47 3.40 30.57
C TYR A 83 -20.96 3.36 30.59
N LEU A 84 -20.41 3.13 31.78
CA LEU A 84 -19.00 2.95 32.02
C LEU A 84 -18.67 1.45 31.99
N VAL A 85 -17.88 1.02 31.02
CA VAL A 85 -17.42 -0.36 30.86
C VAL A 85 -16.02 -0.49 31.45
N LEU A 86 -15.89 -1.38 32.41
CA LEU A 86 -14.66 -1.66 33.14
C LEU A 86 -14.22 -3.10 32.90
N MET A 87 -12.90 -3.34 32.90
CA MET A 87 -12.30 -4.65 32.64
C MET A 87 -11.25 -4.99 33.70
N CYS A 88 -11.18 -6.26 34.11
CA CYS A 88 -10.14 -6.80 35.00
C CYS A 88 -9.74 -8.23 34.58
N GLY A 89 -8.51 -8.64 34.87
CA GLY A 89 -8.06 -10.03 34.67
C GLY A 89 -8.52 -11.00 35.77
N GLU A 90 -9.02 -10.48 36.89
CA GLU A 90 -9.46 -11.26 38.05
C GLU A 90 -10.89 -10.85 38.47
N PRO A 91 -11.69 -11.77 39.05
CA PRO A 91 -13.06 -11.47 39.46
C PRO A 91 -13.19 -10.30 40.44
N ASP A 92 -12.26 -10.21 41.39
CA ASP A 92 -12.23 -9.23 42.49
C ASP A 92 -11.01 -8.30 42.43
N GLY A 93 -10.35 -8.21 41.27
CA GLY A 93 -9.18 -7.35 41.08
C GLY A 93 -9.53 -5.88 40.83
N ASP A 94 -8.50 -5.10 40.48
CA ASP A 94 -8.66 -3.68 40.13
C ASP A 94 -9.20 -3.53 38.70
N TYR A 95 -10.42 -3.00 38.59
CA TYR A 95 -11.10 -2.79 37.32
C TYR A 95 -10.66 -1.48 36.66
N ARG A 96 -10.13 -1.55 35.44
CA ARG A 96 -9.74 -0.39 34.62
C ARG A 96 -10.86 0.01 33.66
N GLU A 97 -11.03 1.31 33.41
CA GLU A 97 -11.95 1.83 32.40
C GLU A 97 -11.45 1.49 31.00
N VAL A 98 -12.29 0.83 30.20
CA VAL A 98 -11.99 0.43 28.81
C VAL A 98 -12.89 1.12 27.79
N GLY A 99 -14.04 1.64 28.22
CA GLY A 99 -14.93 2.37 27.34
C GLY A 99 -16.05 3.07 28.08
N ARG A 100 -16.58 4.11 27.44
CA ARG A 100 -17.76 4.85 27.89
C ARG A 100 -18.68 5.08 26.70
N VAL A 101 -19.94 4.70 26.82
CA VAL A 101 -20.91 4.74 25.72
C VAL A 101 -22.28 5.18 26.21
N ALA A 102 -22.97 6.01 25.45
CA ALA A 102 -24.36 6.36 25.68
C ALA A 102 -25.24 5.56 24.72
N ALA A 103 -26.47 5.22 25.12
CA ALA A 103 -27.40 4.54 24.22
C ALA A 103 -27.79 5.46 23.05
N ASP A 104 -27.68 4.96 21.83
CA ASP A 104 -28.31 5.56 20.65
C ASP A 104 -29.77 5.11 20.53
N GLU A 105 -30.50 5.62 19.53
CA GLU A 105 -31.91 5.28 19.31
C GLU A 105 -32.08 3.77 19.03
N THR A 106 -31.16 3.16 18.28
CA THR A 106 -31.20 1.73 17.94
C THR A 106 -30.93 0.80 19.13
N ALA A 107 -30.07 1.23 20.05
CA ALA A 107 -29.77 0.53 21.29
C ALA A 107 -30.96 0.61 22.25
N ARG A 108 -31.67 1.75 22.29
CA ARG A 108 -32.92 1.90 23.07
C ARG A 108 -34.03 1.01 22.54
N ASP A 109 -34.18 0.91 21.23
CA ASP A 109 -35.18 0.03 20.61
C ASP A 109 -34.91 -1.45 20.88
N ARG A 110 -33.62 -1.86 20.88
CA ARG A 110 -33.20 -3.24 21.20
C ARG A 110 -33.13 -3.53 22.70
N GLY A 111 -33.02 -2.50 23.53
CA GLY A 111 -32.84 -2.61 24.98
C GLY A 111 -31.43 -3.03 25.42
N GLU A 112 -30.45 -3.03 24.51
CA GLU A 112 -29.07 -3.49 24.76
C GLU A 112 -28.03 -2.70 23.95
N ILE A 113 -26.80 -2.64 24.47
CA ILE A 113 -25.63 -2.08 23.81
C ILE A 113 -24.57 -3.17 23.66
N THR A 114 -23.95 -3.22 22.48
CA THR A 114 -22.74 -4.03 22.22
C THR A 114 -21.55 -3.10 22.07
N LEU A 115 -20.53 -3.28 22.90
CA LEU A 115 -19.26 -2.55 22.82
C LEU A 115 -18.12 -3.53 22.53
N ALA A 116 -17.44 -3.35 21.40
CA ALA A 116 -16.21 -4.07 21.09
C ALA A 116 -15.03 -3.43 21.86
N VAL A 117 -14.41 -4.19 22.75
CA VAL A 117 -13.26 -3.75 23.56
C VAL A 117 -11.98 -4.28 22.94
N SER A 118 -11.04 -3.39 22.63
CA SER A 118 -9.74 -3.75 22.06
C SER A 118 -8.80 -4.34 23.11
N ILE A 119 -8.26 -5.53 22.82
CA ILE A 119 -7.34 -6.28 23.67
C ILE A 119 -5.93 -6.24 23.05
N PRO A 120 -4.90 -5.83 23.80
CA PRO A 120 -3.52 -5.86 23.33
C PRO A 120 -3.07 -7.29 22.96
N GLU A 121 -2.18 -7.41 21.97
CA GLU A 121 -1.68 -8.73 21.52
C GLU A 121 -1.01 -9.55 22.64
N THR A 122 -0.41 -8.87 23.62
CA THR A 122 0.26 -9.48 24.77
C THR A 122 -0.69 -10.19 25.73
N ASP A 123 -1.97 -9.81 25.71
CA ASP A 123 -2.95 -10.25 26.70
C ASP A 123 -4.02 -11.19 26.08
N ARG A 124 -3.76 -11.70 24.87
CA ARG A 124 -4.63 -12.69 24.20
C ARG A 124 -4.71 -13.96 25.04
N LEU A 125 -5.87 -14.64 24.99
CA LEU A 125 -6.19 -15.87 25.74
C LEU A 125 -6.30 -15.74 27.27
N GLU A 126 -5.91 -14.60 27.84
CA GLU A 126 -6.09 -14.31 29.26
C GLU A 126 -7.58 -14.12 29.59
N PRO A 127 -8.02 -14.56 30.79
CA PRO A 127 -9.41 -14.40 31.22
C PRO A 127 -9.69 -12.94 31.61
N PHE A 128 -10.73 -12.34 31.03
CA PHE A 128 -11.20 -11.00 31.38
C PHE A 128 -12.62 -11.03 31.94
N TYR A 129 -12.82 -10.30 33.03
CA TYR A 129 -14.11 -10.01 33.63
C TYR A 129 -14.50 -8.58 33.33
N PHE A 130 -15.78 -8.37 33.04
CA PHE A 130 -16.31 -7.05 32.69
C PHE A 130 -17.34 -6.60 33.72
N ARG A 131 -17.28 -5.31 34.06
CA ARG A 131 -18.26 -4.62 34.91
C ARG A 131 -18.84 -3.43 34.17
N VAL A 132 -20.16 -3.28 34.20
CA VAL A 132 -20.85 -2.14 33.61
C VAL A 132 -21.56 -1.36 34.70
N VAL A 133 -21.39 -0.04 34.67
CA VAL A 133 -21.99 0.90 35.63
C VAL A 133 -22.75 1.98 34.85
N ALA A 134 -24.02 2.20 35.19
CA ALA A 134 -24.78 3.33 34.67
C ALA A 134 -24.39 4.61 35.43
N VAL A 135 -24.10 5.67 34.69
CA VAL A 135 -23.69 6.98 35.20
C VAL A 135 -24.74 7.99 34.79
N GLY A 136 -25.42 8.58 35.76
CA GLY A 136 -26.42 9.62 35.50
C GLY A 136 -25.79 10.97 35.12
N PRO A 137 -26.61 11.95 34.68
CA PRO A 137 -26.14 13.23 34.14
C PRO A 137 -25.40 14.12 35.15
N ARG A 138 -25.50 13.84 36.45
CA ARG A 138 -24.77 14.50 37.55
C ARG A 138 -23.60 13.65 38.08
N GLY A 139 -23.17 12.61 37.35
CA GLY A 139 -22.03 11.74 37.71
C GLY A 139 -22.34 10.65 38.76
N GLN A 140 -23.63 10.43 39.06
CA GLN A 140 -24.08 9.43 40.04
C GLN A 140 -23.97 8.03 39.44
N LYS A 141 -23.30 7.11 40.14
CA LYS A 141 -23.03 5.75 39.65
C LYS A 141 -23.99 4.73 40.24
N SER A 142 -24.51 3.83 39.42
CA SER A 142 -25.30 2.66 39.85
C SER A 142 -24.41 1.62 40.55
N SER A 143 -25.04 0.60 41.16
CA SER A 143 -24.33 -0.64 41.47
C SER A 143 -23.80 -1.29 40.18
N PRO A 144 -22.59 -1.86 40.16
CA PRO A 144 -22.05 -2.52 38.98
C PRO A 144 -22.77 -3.85 38.72
N VAL A 145 -22.90 -4.20 37.45
CA VAL A 145 -23.27 -5.55 37.01
C VAL A 145 -22.03 -6.20 36.42
N GLN A 146 -21.74 -7.44 36.81
CA GLN A 146 -20.50 -8.16 36.44
C GLN A 146 -20.80 -9.44 35.67
N THR A 147 -19.90 -9.82 34.76
CA THR A 147 -19.93 -11.12 34.09
C THR A 147 -19.61 -12.26 35.07
N THR A 148 -20.39 -13.34 35.04
CA THR A 148 -20.14 -14.54 35.85
C THR A 148 -19.03 -15.43 35.28
N GLU A 149 -18.86 -15.44 33.96
CA GLU A 149 -17.82 -16.20 33.27
C GLU A 149 -16.78 -15.25 32.65
N PRO A 150 -15.49 -15.64 32.60
CA PRO A 150 -14.46 -14.85 31.94
C PRO A 150 -14.54 -14.98 30.42
N ALA A 151 -14.45 -13.86 29.71
CA ALA A 151 -14.25 -13.84 28.27
C ALA A 151 -12.75 -13.92 27.94
N ARG A 152 -12.41 -14.50 26.79
CA ARG A 152 -11.02 -14.63 26.31
C ARG A 152 -10.99 -14.25 24.84
N ALA A 153 -10.09 -13.34 24.47
CA ALA A 153 -9.84 -13.01 23.07
C ALA A 153 -9.07 -14.16 22.41
N ARG A 154 -9.62 -14.80 21.38
CA ARG A 154 -8.96 -15.90 20.66
C ARG A 154 -8.71 -15.51 19.21
N ALA A 155 -7.46 -15.65 18.78
CA ALA A 155 -7.14 -15.48 17.37
C ALA A 155 -7.80 -16.57 16.52
N GLN A 156 -8.63 -16.16 15.56
CA GLN A 156 -9.26 -17.05 14.61
C GLN A 156 -8.44 -17.11 13.32
N LEU A 157 -8.51 -18.26 12.61
CA LEU A 157 -7.76 -18.46 11.37
C LEU A 157 -8.26 -17.57 10.21
N ILE A 158 -9.50 -17.13 10.27
CA ILE A 158 -10.14 -16.33 9.23
C ILE A 158 -10.65 -15.05 9.86
N SER A 159 -10.11 -13.92 9.41
CA SER A 159 -10.62 -12.60 9.78
C SER A 159 -11.69 -12.15 8.78
N GLY A 160 -12.88 -11.79 9.27
CA GLY A 160 -14.04 -11.38 8.48
C GLY A 160 -13.71 -10.15 7.62
N ASN A 161 -12.96 -9.21 8.19
CA ASN A 161 -12.52 -7.99 7.51
C ASN A 161 -11.59 -8.26 6.32
N ARG A 162 -10.93 -9.43 6.27
CA ARG A 162 -9.97 -9.79 5.20
C ARG A 162 -10.51 -10.81 4.21
N VAL A 163 -11.77 -11.22 4.34
CA VAL A 163 -12.39 -12.23 3.46
C VAL A 163 -12.34 -11.78 2.00
N TRP A 164 -12.59 -10.50 1.72
CA TRP A 164 -12.52 -9.95 0.37
C TRP A 164 -11.11 -9.99 -0.23
N MET A 165 -10.09 -9.65 0.55
CA MET A 165 -8.68 -9.78 0.14
C MET A 165 -8.35 -11.25 -0.19
N GLY A 166 -8.85 -12.20 0.61
CA GLY A 166 -8.72 -13.63 0.37
C GLY A 166 -9.39 -14.08 -0.93
N ILE A 167 -10.62 -13.61 -1.20
CA ILE A 167 -11.34 -13.91 -2.44
C ILE A 167 -10.61 -13.33 -3.65
N ILE A 168 -10.18 -12.07 -3.61
CA ILE A 168 -9.43 -11.43 -4.72
C ILE A 168 -8.13 -12.20 -4.99
N THR A 169 -7.39 -12.56 -3.94
CA THR A 169 -6.16 -13.35 -4.05
C THR A 169 -6.45 -14.70 -4.69
N LEU A 170 -7.49 -15.41 -4.24
CA LEU A 170 -7.90 -16.71 -4.80
C LEU A 170 -8.26 -16.58 -6.29
N VAL A 171 -9.01 -15.55 -6.67
CA VAL A 171 -9.40 -15.30 -8.07
C VAL A 171 -8.17 -15.05 -8.94
N ILE A 172 -7.23 -14.22 -8.49
CA ILE A 172 -5.99 -13.94 -9.24
C ILE A 172 -5.11 -15.18 -9.34
N SER A 173 -4.91 -15.91 -8.24
CA SER A 173 -4.14 -17.16 -8.24
C SER A 173 -4.77 -18.22 -9.13
N ALA A 174 -6.10 -18.37 -9.09
CA ALA A 174 -6.82 -19.28 -9.97
C ALA A 174 -6.67 -18.87 -11.43
N ALA A 175 -6.77 -17.57 -11.77
CA ALA A 175 -6.55 -17.09 -13.12
C ALA A 175 -5.14 -17.44 -13.62
N VAL A 176 -4.09 -17.18 -12.83
CA VAL A 176 -2.71 -17.55 -13.16
C VAL A 176 -2.56 -19.04 -13.42
N VAL A 177 -3.04 -19.89 -12.51
CA VAL A 177 -2.97 -21.36 -12.67
C VAL A 177 -3.74 -21.83 -13.91
N ILE A 178 -4.92 -21.29 -14.17
CA ILE A 178 -5.73 -21.63 -15.34
C ILE A 178 -5.00 -21.24 -16.64
N PHE A 179 -4.42 -20.04 -16.73
CA PHE A 179 -3.71 -19.62 -17.94
C PHE A 179 -2.41 -20.37 -18.16
N ILE A 180 -1.69 -20.74 -17.09
CA ILE A 180 -0.54 -21.66 -17.18
C ILE A 180 -0.99 -23.02 -17.71
N ALA A 181 -2.07 -23.60 -17.19
CA ALA A 181 -2.60 -24.87 -17.69
C ALA A 181 -3.02 -24.80 -19.17
N ILE A 182 -3.63 -23.68 -19.59
CA ILE A 182 -3.98 -23.43 -20.99
C ILE A 182 -2.72 -23.32 -21.86
N ALA A 183 -1.69 -22.59 -21.43
CA ALA A 183 -0.43 -22.46 -22.16
C ALA A 183 0.25 -23.82 -22.33
N ARG A 184 0.33 -24.60 -21.24
CA ARG A 184 0.89 -25.96 -21.24
C ARG A 184 0.13 -26.93 -22.15
N SER A 185 -1.16 -26.69 -22.39
CA SER A 185 -1.98 -27.49 -23.31
C SER A 185 -1.67 -27.24 -24.80
N GLY A 186 -0.74 -26.33 -25.11
CA GLY A 186 -0.35 -25.98 -26.49
C GLY A 186 -1.32 -25.03 -27.18
N ARG A 187 -2.29 -24.46 -26.45
CA ARG A 187 -3.18 -23.43 -27.00
C ARG A 187 -2.42 -22.11 -27.11
N PRO A 188 -2.37 -21.47 -28.31
CA PRO A 188 -1.65 -20.23 -28.47
C PRO A 188 -2.32 -19.11 -27.66
N LEU A 189 -1.57 -18.53 -26.72
CA LEU A 189 -2.00 -17.34 -26.00
C LEU A 189 -1.68 -16.09 -26.82
N LYS A 190 -2.69 -15.29 -27.13
CA LYS A 190 -2.50 -13.98 -27.75
C LYS A 190 -1.98 -12.99 -26.70
N ILE A 191 -0.72 -12.61 -26.84
CA ILE A 191 -0.01 -11.64 -26.00
C ILE A 191 0.22 -10.37 -26.84
N ARG A 192 0.19 -9.21 -26.18
CA ARG A 192 0.46 -7.92 -26.83
C ARG A 192 1.91 -7.91 -27.31
N LYS A 193 2.13 -7.41 -28.53
CA LYS A 193 3.47 -7.18 -29.06
C LYS A 193 4.20 -6.09 -28.29
N ILE A 194 5.49 -6.28 -28.05
CA ILE A 194 6.35 -5.37 -27.30
C ILE A 194 7.22 -4.62 -28.31
N ALA A 195 7.04 -3.30 -28.39
CA ALA A 195 7.67 -2.47 -29.43
C ALA A 195 9.21 -2.54 -29.40
N GLY A 196 9.82 -2.54 -28.20
CA GLY A 196 11.27 -2.64 -28.08
C GLY A 196 11.85 -3.99 -28.53
N LEU A 197 11.02 -5.04 -28.70
CA LEU A 197 11.48 -6.31 -29.24
C LEU A 197 11.50 -6.32 -30.77
N GLU A 198 10.54 -5.65 -31.42
CA GLU A 198 10.55 -5.48 -32.89
C GLU A 198 11.74 -4.61 -33.34
N ALA A 199 12.23 -3.71 -32.47
CA ALA A 199 13.41 -2.90 -32.71
C ALA A 199 14.74 -3.68 -32.74
N VAL A 200 14.78 -4.93 -32.25
CA VAL A 200 15.99 -5.75 -32.26
C VAL A 200 16.45 -6.03 -33.69
N ASP A 201 15.53 -6.49 -34.55
CA ASP A 201 15.86 -6.83 -35.94
C ASP A 201 16.32 -5.58 -36.72
N GLU A 202 15.69 -4.42 -36.48
CA GLU A 202 16.10 -3.13 -37.07
C GLU A 202 17.49 -2.71 -36.60
N ALA A 203 17.75 -2.79 -35.28
CA ALA A 203 19.00 -2.37 -34.68
C ALA A 203 20.18 -3.25 -35.13
N VAL A 204 19.97 -4.57 -35.22
CA VAL A 204 20.96 -5.51 -35.74
C VAL A 204 21.21 -5.27 -37.22
N GLY A 205 20.15 -5.13 -38.03
CA GLY A 205 20.29 -4.84 -39.47
C GLY A 205 21.09 -3.57 -39.73
N ARG A 206 20.79 -2.50 -38.98
CA ARG A 206 21.54 -1.23 -39.06
C ARG A 206 23.02 -1.41 -38.69
N ALA A 207 23.31 -2.19 -37.66
CA ALA A 207 24.70 -2.47 -37.25
C ALA A 207 25.47 -3.23 -38.33
N THR A 208 24.84 -4.24 -38.95
CA THR A 208 25.40 -4.96 -40.10
C THR A 208 25.64 -4.04 -41.30
N GLU A 209 24.65 -3.22 -41.68
CA GLU A 209 24.77 -2.29 -42.81
C GLU A 209 25.89 -1.26 -42.62
N MET A 210 26.11 -0.80 -41.39
CA MET A 210 27.16 0.16 -41.06
C MET A 210 28.53 -0.47 -40.81
N GLY A 211 28.62 -1.80 -40.68
CA GLY A 211 29.85 -2.50 -40.29
C GLY A 211 30.38 -2.07 -38.91
N ARG A 212 29.49 -1.64 -38.02
CA ARG A 212 29.81 -1.14 -36.66
C ARG A 212 29.28 -2.12 -35.62
N PRO A 213 29.93 -2.26 -34.45
CA PRO A 213 29.52 -3.25 -33.46
C PRO A 213 28.19 -2.89 -32.80
N ILE A 214 27.55 -3.91 -32.22
CA ILE A 214 26.43 -3.80 -31.30
C ILE A 214 27.00 -3.84 -29.88
N LEU A 215 26.62 -2.87 -29.05
CA LEU A 215 26.98 -2.84 -27.63
C LEU A 215 25.78 -3.30 -26.79
N PHE A 216 25.95 -4.36 -25.99
CA PHE A 216 24.91 -4.85 -25.09
C PHE A 216 25.38 -4.75 -23.64
N ILE A 217 24.60 -4.06 -22.80
CA ILE A 217 24.91 -3.82 -21.39
C ILE A 217 23.82 -4.47 -20.53
N PRO A 218 24.13 -5.54 -19.76
CA PRO A 218 23.16 -6.30 -18.98
C PRO A 218 22.84 -5.69 -17.59
N GLY A 219 22.96 -4.36 -17.43
CA GLY A 219 22.85 -3.67 -16.15
C GLY A 219 24.09 -3.82 -15.25
N ILE A 220 24.00 -3.30 -14.02
CA ILE A 220 25.13 -3.28 -13.05
C ILE A 220 24.95 -4.24 -11.85
N GLN A 221 23.80 -4.91 -11.76
CA GLN A 221 23.49 -5.87 -10.70
C GLN A 221 23.95 -7.28 -11.07
N ASP A 222 23.98 -8.17 -10.07
CA ASP A 222 24.41 -9.56 -10.26
C ASP A 222 23.24 -10.47 -10.68
N MET A 223 23.52 -11.76 -10.89
CA MET A 223 22.54 -12.78 -11.26
C MET A 223 21.46 -13.07 -10.20
N ASN A 224 21.58 -12.48 -9.01
CA ASN A 224 20.54 -12.51 -7.98
C ASN A 224 19.42 -11.48 -8.24
N ASP A 225 19.63 -10.52 -9.14
CA ASP A 225 18.61 -9.57 -9.58
C ASP A 225 17.83 -10.15 -10.77
N ILE A 226 16.51 -10.17 -10.64
CA ILE A 226 15.61 -10.73 -11.65
C ILE A 226 15.67 -9.98 -12.98
N GLN A 227 16.03 -8.69 -12.98
CA GLN A 227 16.19 -7.91 -14.20
C GLN A 227 17.45 -8.31 -14.96
N THR A 228 18.53 -8.64 -14.27
CA THR A 228 19.75 -9.16 -14.91
C THR A 228 19.45 -10.48 -15.62
N ILE A 229 18.70 -11.38 -14.99
CA ILE A 229 18.27 -12.66 -15.61
C ILE A 229 17.43 -12.41 -16.87
N ALA A 230 16.48 -11.47 -16.81
CA ALA A 230 15.68 -11.08 -17.97
C ALA A 230 16.54 -10.46 -19.07
N GLY A 231 17.53 -9.63 -18.71
CA GLY A 231 18.49 -9.03 -19.63
C GLY A 231 19.34 -10.07 -20.37
N ILE A 232 19.84 -11.08 -19.68
CA ILE A 232 20.56 -12.21 -20.30
C ILE A 232 19.65 -13.00 -21.24
N THR A 233 18.37 -13.19 -20.90
CA THR A 233 17.41 -13.84 -21.82
C THR A 233 17.22 -13.04 -23.11
N ILE A 234 17.17 -11.70 -23.03
CA ILE A 234 17.10 -10.82 -24.20
C ILE A 234 18.41 -10.86 -24.99
N LEU A 235 19.57 -10.92 -24.32
CA LEU A 235 20.87 -11.08 -24.97
C LEU A 235 20.89 -12.31 -25.88
N ALA A 236 20.28 -13.42 -25.48
CA ALA A 236 20.19 -14.62 -26.32
C ALA A 236 19.59 -14.33 -27.70
N ARG A 237 18.49 -13.56 -27.74
CA ARG A 237 17.85 -13.16 -29.00
C ARG A 237 18.70 -12.19 -29.80
N VAL A 238 19.29 -11.18 -29.16
CA VAL A 238 20.16 -10.21 -29.83
C VAL A 238 21.37 -10.91 -30.44
N ALA A 239 22.01 -11.80 -29.69
CA ALA A 239 23.17 -12.58 -30.13
C ALA A 239 22.83 -13.56 -31.26
N GLN A 240 21.69 -14.25 -31.18
CA GLN A 240 21.24 -15.15 -32.24
C GLN A 240 21.01 -14.38 -33.55
N THR A 241 20.30 -13.25 -33.46
CA THR A 241 20.01 -12.40 -34.63
C THR A 241 21.32 -11.82 -35.18
N ALA A 242 22.21 -11.35 -34.32
CA ALA A 242 23.52 -10.85 -34.74
C ALA A 242 24.36 -11.94 -35.45
N ALA A 243 24.32 -13.18 -34.98
CA ALA A 243 25.00 -14.30 -35.65
C ALA A 243 24.41 -14.60 -37.04
N GLU A 244 23.09 -14.49 -37.21
CA GLU A 244 22.41 -14.65 -38.51
C GLU A 244 22.81 -13.56 -39.53
N TYR A 245 22.98 -12.32 -39.06
CA TYR A 245 23.35 -11.16 -39.89
C TYR A 245 24.85 -10.83 -39.90
N ASP A 246 25.69 -11.69 -39.32
CA ASP A 246 27.14 -11.50 -39.19
C ASP A 246 27.55 -10.16 -38.53
N ALA A 247 26.76 -9.73 -37.55
CA ALA A 247 27.05 -8.56 -36.73
C ALA A 247 27.89 -8.94 -35.51
N ARG A 248 28.85 -8.07 -35.15
CA ARG A 248 29.65 -8.22 -33.92
C ARG A 248 28.89 -7.68 -32.72
N VAL A 249 28.68 -8.50 -31.68
CA VAL A 249 28.12 -8.09 -30.39
C VAL A 249 29.22 -8.02 -29.34
N GLU A 250 29.37 -6.88 -28.68
CA GLU A 250 30.20 -6.72 -27.49
C GLU A 250 29.34 -6.65 -26.23
N VAL A 251 29.73 -7.42 -25.22
CA VAL A 251 29.00 -7.55 -23.95
C VAL A 251 29.96 -7.30 -22.78
N PRO A 252 30.39 -6.05 -22.56
CA PRO A 252 31.13 -5.70 -21.35
C PRO A 252 30.22 -5.84 -20.13
N THR A 253 30.68 -6.46 -19.04
CA THR A 253 29.89 -6.63 -17.81
C THR A 253 30.54 -6.00 -16.59
N CYS A 254 29.68 -5.56 -15.65
CA CYS A 254 30.07 -5.04 -14.34
C CYS A 254 30.27 -6.16 -13.31
N ARG A 255 29.76 -7.38 -13.58
CA ARG A 255 29.80 -8.53 -12.67
C ARG A 255 30.36 -9.76 -13.36
N SER A 256 31.16 -10.55 -12.64
CA SER A 256 31.84 -11.73 -13.17
C SER A 256 30.89 -12.91 -13.42
N LEU A 257 29.91 -13.15 -12.54
CA LEU A 257 28.90 -14.20 -12.78
C LEU A 257 28.04 -13.87 -14.00
N VAL A 258 27.71 -12.59 -14.19
CA VAL A 258 26.97 -12.10 -15.36
C VAL A 258 27.80 -12.28 -16.64
N MET A 259 29.12 -12.10 -16.60
CA MET A 259 30.02 -12.40 -17.73
C MET A 259 29.94 -13.88 -18.12
N THR A 260 30.03 -14.78 -17.15
CA THR A 260 29.96 -16.23 -17.39
C THR A 260 28.61 -16.62 -17.99
N ALA A 261 27.51 -16.14 -17.42
CA ALA A 261 26.16 -16.39 -17.94
C ALA A 261 25.98 -15.82 -19.36
N ALA A 262 26.51 -14.62 -19.62
CA ALA A 262 26.49 -14.00 -20.95
C ALA A 262 27.29 -14.83 -21.97
N ARG A 263 28.48 -15.34 -21.61
CA ARG A 263 29.29 -16.21 -22.50
C ARG A 263 28.54 -17.47 -22.88
N GLU A 264 27.99 -18.18 -21.90
CA GLU A 264 27.20 -19.40 -22.15
C GLU A 264 25.99 -19.10 -23.04
N THR A 265 25.29 -18.00 -22.77
CA THR A 265 24.11 -17.58 -23.53
C THR A 265 24.44 -17.22 -24.97
N VAL A 266 25.48 -16.42 -25.19
CA VAL A 266 25.93 -16.01 -26.53
C VAL A 266 26.46 -17.23 -27.30
N GLN A 267 27.22 -18.11 -26.65
CA GLN A 267 27.69 -19.34 -27.29
C GLN A 267 26.52 -20.23 -27.75
N ALA A 268 25.52 -20.43 -26.90
CA ALA A 268 24.32 -21.20 -27.24
C ALA A 268 23.51 -20.55 -28.38
N ALA A 269 23.43 -19.22 -28.40
CA ALA A 269 22.76 -18.45 -29.45
C ALA A 269 23.47 -18.61 -30.81
N TYR A 270 24.80 -18.51 -30.85
CA TYR A 270 25.61 -18.72 -32.06
C TYR A 270 25.53 -20.16 -32.56
N LEU A 271 25.53 -21.13 -31.65
CA LEU A 271 25.33 -22.55 -32.00
C LEU A 271 23.95 -22.78 -32.63
N SER A 272 22.90 -22.17 -32.05
CA SER A 272 21.52 -22.28 -32.56
C SER A 272 21.35 -21.63 -33.92
N ALA A 273 22.08 -20.55 -34.19
CA ALA A 273 22.15 -19.90 -35.50
C ALA A 273 23.00 -20.68 -36.53
N GLY A 274 23.64 -21.78 -36.15
CA GLY A 274 24.49 -22.58 -37.03
C GLY A 274 25.85 -21.94 -37.36
N ARG A 275 26.30 -20.98 -36.53
CA ARG A 275 27.55 -20.21 -36.70
C ARG A 275 28.50 -20.34 -35.50
N PRO A 276 28.81 -21.56 -35.01
CA PRO A 276 29.65 -21.73 -33.81
C PRO A 276 31.09 -21.24 -34.01
N ASP A 277 31.57 -21.18 -35.26
CA ASP A 277 32.89 -20.68 -35.65
C ASP A 277 33.04 -19.16 -35.55
N ALA A 278 31.91 -18.43 -35.59
CA ALA A 278 31.89 -16.97 -35.43
C ALA A 278 31.80 -16.53 -33.96
N TYR A 279 31.59 -17.45 -33.01
CA TYR A 279 31.57 -17.13 -31.60
C TYR A 279 32.96 -16.72 -31.11
N ASN A 280 33.04 -15.56 -30.43
CA ASN A 280 34.26 -15.08 -29.81
C ASN A 280 34.01 -14.73 -28.34
N GLU A 281 34.58 -15.53 -27.44
CA GLU A 281 34.48 -15.33 -25.99
C GLU A 281 35.11 -14.01 -25.53
N ASP A 282 36.11 -13.49 -26.23
CA ASP A 282 36.77 -12.23 -25.91
C ASP A 282 35.88 -11.00 -26.17
N SER A 283 34.74 -11.17 -26.83
CA SER A 283 33.74 -10.09 -26.99
C SER A 283 32.85 -9.92 -25.75
N ILE A 284 32.95 -10.85 -24.78
CA ILE A 284 32.20 -10.84 -23.53
C ILE A 284 33.20 -10.86 -22.38
N TYR A 285 33.34 -9.73 -21.69
CA TYR A 285 34.41 -9.55 -20.71
C TYR A 285 33.98 -8.70 -19.53
N TYR A 286 34.58 -8.99 -18.38
CA TYR A 286 34.42 -8.23 -17.16
C TYR A 286 35.33 -7.00 -17.17
N VAL A 287 34.80 -5.87 -16.72
CA VAL A 287 35.53 -4.59 -16.67
C VAL A 287 35.92 -4.23 -15.25
N THR A 288 34.93 -3.96 -14.39
CA THR A 288 35.11 -3.58 -12.97
C THR A 288 33.76 -3.64 -12.25
N ASP A 289 33.79 -3.94 -10.95
CA ASP A 289 32.63 -3.92 -10.05
C ASP A 289 32.26 -2.50 -9.59
N GLU A 290 33.13 -1.50 -9.82
CA GLU A 290 32.87 -0.11 -9.45
C GLU A 290 32.04 0.59 -10.51
N GLN A 291 30.88 1.10 -10.10
CA GLN A 291 29.84 1.62 -10.99
C GLN A 291 30.35 2.68 -11.95
N PHE A 292 31.01 3.74 -11.48
CA PHE A 292 31.41 4.84 -12.36
C PHE A 292 32.66 4.53 -13.18
N GLY A 293 33.52 3.64 -12.72
CA GLY A 293 34.64 3.08 -13.46
C GLY A 293 34.14 2.25 -14.65
N TYR A 294 33.09 1.46 -14.45
CA TYR A 294 32.43 0.72 -15.52
C TYR A 294 31.84 1.69 -16.56
N VAL A 295 31.13 2.73 -16.12
CA VAL A 295 30.52 3.73 -17.01
C VAL A 295 31.55 4.55 -17.75
N ALA A 296 32.65 4.94 -17.12
CA ALA A 296 33.74 5.66 -17.76
C ALA A 296 34.39 4.82 -18.86
N TYR A 297 34.58 3.53 -18.60
CA TYR A 297 35.07 2.58 -19.59
C TYR A 297 34.12 2.46 -20.80
N LEU A 298 32.82 2.24 -20.54
CA LEU A 298 31.79 2.14 -21.58
C LEU A 298 31.68 3.42 -22.40
N SER A 299 31.64 4.59 -21.74
CA SER A 299 31.55 5.88 -22.42
C SER A 299 32.77 6.12 -23.31
N GLY A 300 33.96 5.79 -22.79
CA GLY A 300 35.21 5.84 -23.55
C GLY A 300 35.21 4.91 -24.77
N MET A 301 34.65 3.70 -24.64
CA MET A 301 34.48 2.76 -25.74
C MET A 301 33.48 3.30 -26.77
N MET A 302 32.31 3.77 -26.34
CA MET A 302 31.28 4.31 -27.21
C MET A 302 31.82 5.42 -28.11
N VAL A 303 32.61 6.36 -27.57
CA VAL A 303 33.15 7.47 -28.38
C VAL A 303 34.28 7.04 -29.34
N ARG A 304 35.01 5.97 -29.02
CA ARG A 304 36.10 5.45 -29.87
C ARG A 304 35.58 4.54 -30.96
N ASP A 305 34.84 3.51 -30.56
CA ASP A 305 34.46 2.39 -31.43
C ASP A 305 33.13 2.68 -32.12
N LYS A 306 32.34 3.61 -31.55
CA LYS A 306 31.08 4.10 -32.08
C LYS A 306 30.18 2.90 -32.44
N PRO A 307 29.62 2.14 -31.48
CA PRO A 307 28.64 1.12 -31.81
C PRO A 307 27.48 1.71 -32.62
N ALA A 308 26.91 0.93 -33.54
CA ALA A 308 25.74 1.37 -34.31
C ALA A 308 24.44 1.19 -33.53
N ALA A 309 24.40 0.23 -32.62
CA ALA A 309 23.28 -0.06 -31.74
C ALA A 309 23.76 -0.26 -30.30
N CYS A 310 23.02 0.30 -29.35
CA CYS A 310 23.24 0.13 -27.92
C CYS A 310 21.98 -0.48 -27.28
N PHE A 311 22.16 -1.61 -26.61
CA PHE A 311 21.12 -2.27 -25.82
C PHE A 311 21.43 -2.12 -24.33
N TYR A 312 20.49 -1.54 -23.58
CA TYR A 312 20.60 -1.38 -22.13
C TYR A 312 19.53 -2.22 -21.44
N MET A 313 19.85 -3.44 -21.02
CA MET A 313 18.86 -4.43 -20.57
C MET A 313 19.18 -4.93 -19.16
N GLY A 314 18.51 -4.40 -18.14
CA GLY A 314 18.72 -4.83 -16.76
C GLY A 314 18.40 -3.77 -15.71
N ALA A 315 19.01 -3.93 -14.54
CA ALA A 315 18.92 -2.97 -13.45
C ALA A 315 19.95 -1.84 -13.63
N PHE A 316 19.45 -0.61 -13.73
CA PHE A 316 20.26 0.59 -13.87
C PHE A 316 19.95 1.62 -12.79
N PHE A 317 20.89 2.51 -12.51
CA PHE A 317 20.80 3.61 -11.57
C PHE A 317 21.29 4.91 -12.22
N ALA A 318 22.11 5.69 -11.51
CA ALA A 318 22.60 7.01 -11.93
C ALA A 318 23.34 6.99 -13.28
N GLU A 319 23.87 5.84 -13.70
CA GLU A 319 24.55 5.65 -14.98
C GLU A 319 23.64 5.67 -16.21
N SER A 320 22.33 5.44 -16.03
CA SER A 320 21.37 5.32 -17.12
C SER A 320 21.43 6.51 -18.08
N LEU A 321 21.39 7.73 -17.54
CA LEU A 321 21.43 8.96 -18.34
C LEU A 321 22.80 9.16 -19.02
N ILE A 322 23.90 8.82 -18.35
CA ILE A 322 25.25 8.98 -18.91
C ILE A 322 25.42 8.07 -20.12
N LEU A 323 25.02 6.80 -19.99
CA LEU A 323 25.09 5.82 -21.07
C LEU A 323 24.16 6.22 -22.23
N ALA A 324 22.91 6.57 -21.93
CA ALA A 324 21.93 6.92 -22.95
C ALA A 324 22.31 8.20 -23.73
N GLU A 325 22.82 9.23 -23.05
CA GLU A 325 23.26 10.46 -23.73
C GLU A 325 24.53 10.22 -24.55
N THR A 326 25.45 9.39 -24.06
CA THR A 326 26.66 9.03 -24.80
C THR A 326 26.33 8.24 -26.07
N GLY A 327 25.40 7.28 -25.98
CA GLY A 327 24.92 6.53 -27.14
C GLY A 327 24.19 7.43 -28.16
N ASN A 328 23.39 8.38 -27.67
CA ASN A 328 22.73 9.39 -28.51
C ASN A 328 23.76 10.27 -29.24
N ALA A 329 24.79 10.73 -28.53
CA ALA A 329 25.84 11.60 -29.08
C ALA A 329 26.66 10.95 -30.21
N ILE A 330 26.77 9.62 -30.23
CA ILE A 330 27.44 8.87 -31.31
C ILE A 330 26.48 8.41 -32.43
N GLY A 331 25.19 8.75 -32.31
CA GLY A 331 24.14 8.39 -33.26
C GLY A 331 23.80 6.90 -33.29
N ALA A 332 23.99 6.19 -32.18
CA ALA A 332 23.60 4.78 -32.08
C ALA A 332 22.07 4.68 -31.91
N ILE A 333 21.43 3.68 -32.52
CA ILE A 333 20.06 3.31 -32.13
C ILE A 333 20.09 2.72 -30.73
N GLN A 334 19.18 3.14 -29.87
CA GLN A 334 19.18 2.77 -28.46
C GLN A 334 17.89 2.06 -28.07
N VAL A 335 18.03 0.83 -27.57
CA VAL A 335 16.92 0.04 -27.03
C VAL A 335 17.21 -0.24 -25.56
N ALA A 336 16.40 0.34 -24.68
CA ALA A 336 16.54 0.19 -23.24
C ALA A 336 15.43 -0.69 -22.66
N GLY A 337 15.70 -1.31 -21.52
CA GLY A 337 14.75 -2.08 -20.75
C GLY A 337 15.15 -2.15 -19.29
N THR A 338 14.28 -1.65 -18.42
CA THR A 338 14.52 -1.69 -16.97
C THR A 338 13.19 -1.71 -16.21
N ALA A 339 13.20 -2.30 -15.03
CA ALA A 339 12.11 -2.22 -14.07
C ALA A 339 12.39 -1.25 -12.92
N MET A 340 13.47 -0.45 -13.00
CA MET A 340 13.80 0.57 -12.00
C MET A 340 12.96 1.84 -12.20
N PRO A 341 11.98 2.16 -11.33
CA PRO A 341 11.06 3.28 -11.58
C PRO A 341 11.76 4.64 -11.64
N ALA A 342 12.84 4.79 -10.88
CA ALA A 342 13.61 6.03 -10.81
C ALA A 342 14.41 6.33 -12.11
N GLN A 343 14.71 5.32 -12.94
CA GLN A 343 15.55 5.50 -14.14
C GLN A 343 14.76 5.48 -15.44
N LEU A 344 13.53 4.94 -15.42
CA LEU A 344 12.65 4.90 -16.59
C LEU A 344 12.51 6.25 -17.30
N PRO A 345 12.35 7.40 -16.61
CA PRO A 345 12.26 8.70 -17.30
C PRO A 345 13.48 9.05 -18.14
N PHE A 346 14.69 8.65 -17.73
CA PHE A 346 15.90 8.94 -18.48
C PHE A 346 15.98 8.12 -19.76
N PHE A 347 15.69 6.82 -19.71
CA PHE A 347 15.66 5.99 -20.91
C PHE A 347 14.53 6.38 -21.86
N VAL A 348 13.34 6.68 -21.34
CA VAL A 348 12.21 7.15 -22.17
C VAL A 348 12.56 8.47 -22.89
N ALA A 349 13.33 9.35 -22.25
CA ALA A 349 13.72 10.63 -22.85
C ALA A 349 14.90 10.53 -23.82
N ALA A 350 15.84 9.60 -23.61
CA ALA A 350 17.12 9.55 -24.32
C ALA A 350 17.29 8.35 -25.27
N CYS A 351 16.43 7.33 -25.22
CA CYS A 351 16.49 6.15 -26.09
C CYS A 351 15.33 6.10 -27.09
N ASP A 352 15.55 5.47 -28.25
CA ASP A 352 14.53 5.32 -29.30
C ASP A 352 13.38 4.41 -28.85
N TYR A 353 13.72 3.33 -28.14
CA TYR A 353 12.76 2.37 -27.60
C TYR A 353 13.09 2.06 -26.15
N THR A 354 12.07 2.05 -25.28
CA THR A 354 12.22 1.69 -23.87
C THR A 354 11.15 0.69 -23.44
N LEU A 355 11.58 -0.46 -22.92
CA LEU A 355 10.73 -1.45 -22.27
C LEU A 355 10.49 -1.01 -20.82
N ILE A 356 9.23 -0.74 -20.48
CA ILE A 356 8.87 -0.13 -19.21
C ILE A 356 8.40 -1.19 -18.22
N GLY A 357 9.17 -1.41 -17.14
CA GLY A 357 8.71 -2.19 -16.00
C GLY A 357 8.33 -3.62 -16.39
N GLU A 358 7.03 -3.89 -16.42
CA GLU A 358 6.52 -5.20 -16.76
C GLU A 358 6.78 -5.62 -18.22
N GLU A 359 6.91 -4.68 -19.16
CA GLU A 359 7.21 -5.00 -20.56
C GLU A 359 8.59 -5.65 -20.70
N PHE A 360 9.52 -5.27 -19.83
CA PHE A 360 10.85 -5.86 -19.78
C PHE A 360 10.82 -7.34 -19.37
N PHE A 361 10.01 -7.68 -18.35
CA PHE A 361 9.81 -9.07 -17.92
C PHE A 361 8.95 -9.87 -18.90
N ALA A 362 7.96 -9.24 -19.54
CA ALA A 362 7.16 -9.86 -20.57
C ALA A 362 8.00 -10.19 -21.82
N ALA A 363 9.00 -9.37 -22.15
CA ALA A 363 9.88 -9.58 -23.29
C ALA A 363 10.72 -10.86 -23.14
N SER A 364 11.26 -11.13 -21.95
CA SER A 364 12.00 -12.37 -21.70
C SER A 364 11.11 -13.61 -21.81
N ALA A 365 9.87 -13.53 -21.29
CA ALA A 365 8.87 -14.60 -21.43
C ALA A 365 8.46 -14.84 -22.89
N TYR A 366 8.30 -13.77 -23.67
CA TYR A 366 7.98 -13.86 -25.10
C TYR A 366 9.10 -14.53 -25.89
N LEU A 367 10.35 -14.20 -25.58
CA LEU A 367 11.52 -14.73 -26.26
C LEU A 367 11.86 -16.17 -25.88
N SER A 368 11.71 -16.53 -24.61
CA SER A 368 11.94 -17.91 -24.14
C SER A 368 10.88 -18.87 -24.70
N GLY A 369 9.68 -18.38 -24.99
CA GLY A 369 8.54 -19.20 -25.42
C GLY A 369 8.04 -20.14 -24.32
N ASP A 370 8.45 -19.94 -23.07
CA ASP A 370 8.10 -20.80 -21.94
C ASP A 370 6.61 -20.65 -21.61
N ALA A 371 5.86 -21.75 -21.76
CA ALA A 371 4.44 -21.80 -21.50
C ALA A 371 4.06 -21.32 -20.09
N ASP A 372 4.89 -21.57 -19.08
CA ASP A 372 4.61 -21.19 -17.70
C ASP A 372 4.74 -19.67 -17.53
N GLN A 373 5.76 -19.05 -18.14
CA GLN A 373 5.97 -17.61 -18.11
C GLN A 373 4.88 -16.88 -18.91
N LEU A 374 4.54 -17.37 -20.11
CA LEU A 374 3.49 -16.82 -20.95
C LEU A 374 2.10 -16.92 -20.30
N GLY A 375 1.80 -18.06 -19.68
CA GLY A 375 0.55 -18.28 -18.95
C GLY A 375 0.43 -17.38 -17.72
N SER A 376 1.52 -17.24 -16.96
CA SER A 376 1.58 -16.33 -15.80
C SER A 376 1.30 -14.88 -16.21
N LEU A 377 1.95 -14.40 -17.27
CA LEU A 377 1.73 -13.05 -17.80
C LEU A 377 0.25 -12.80 -18.11
N LYS A 378 -0.41 -13.75 -18.79
CA LYS A 378 -1.83 -13.63 -19.13
C LYS A 378 -2.74 -13.66 -17.91
N GLY A 379 -2.43 -14.49 -16.91
CA GLY A 379 -3.17 -14.52 -15.65
C GLY A 379 -3.05 -13.22 -14.86
N GLN A 380 -1.85 -12.62 -14.83
CA GLN A 380 -1.63 -11.32 -14.20
C GLN A 380 -2.41 -10.20 -14.90
N ASP A 381 -2.52 -10.23 -16.24
CA ASP A 381 -3.33 -9.27 -16.99
C ASP A 381 -4.81 -9.29 -16.56
N VAL A 382 -5.37 -10.47 -16.21
CA VAL A 382 -6.72 -10.55 -15.65
C VAL A 382 -6.82 -9.82 -14.32
N GLY A 383 -5.84 -10.00 -13.44
CA GLY A 383 -5.76 -9.27 -12.18
C GLY A 383 -5.74 -7.75 -12.40
N LYS A 384 -4.93 -7.27 -13.35
CA LYS A 384 -4.88 -5.84 -13.71
C LYS A 384 -6.19 -5.33 -14.27
N LEU A 385 -6.90 -6.12 -15.09
CA LEU A 385 -8.21 -5.74 -15.62
C LEU A 385 -9.25 -5.62 -14.49
N ILE A 386 -9.23 -6.54 -13.53
CA ILE A 386 -10.11 -6.48 -12.35
C ILE A 386 -9.80 -5.22 -11.54
N VAL A 387 -8.53 -4.97 -11.21
CA VAL A 387 -8.11 -3.77 -10.46
C VAL A 387 -8.47 -2.50 -11.23
N GLY A 388 -8.22 -2.46 -12.54
CA GLY A 388 -8.59 -1.32 -13.39
C GLY A 388 -10.10 -1.07 -13.42
N ALA A 389 -10.92 -2.11 -13.49
CA ALA A 389 -12.37 -1.98 -13.43
C ALA A 389 -12.85 -1.46 -12.06
N LEU A 390 -12.27 -1.97 -10.97
CA LEU A 390 -12.57 -1.51 -9.61
C LEU A 390 -12.17 -0.05 -9.40
N LEU A 391 -11.01 0.37 -9.92
CA LEU A 391 -10.57 1.76 -9.88
C LEU A 391 -11.52 2.68 -10.65
N LEU A 392 -11.89 2.30 -11.89
CA LEU A 392 -12.84 3.08 -12.69
C LEU A 392 -14.22 3.18 -12.00
N LEU A 393 -14.70 2.07 -11.44
CA LEU A 393 -15.95 2.04 -10.69
C LEU A 393 -15.87 2.93 -9.44
N GLY A 394 -14.80 2.82 -8.65
CA GLY A 394 -14.58 3.65 -7.47
C GLY A 394 -14.51 5.13 -7.82
N CYS A 395 -13.73 5.51 -8.85
CA CYS A 395 -13.67 6.89 -9.33
C CYS A 395 -15.05 7.40 -9.78
N LEU A 396 -15.84 6.59 -10.49
CA LEU A 396 -17.17 6.95 -10.94
C LEU A 396 -18.12 7.15 -9.76
N LEU A 397 -18.16 6.20 -8.82
CA LEU A 397 -19.01 6.25 -7.64
C LEU A 397 -18.69 7.48 -6.78
N THR A 398 -17.42 7.72 -6.49
CA THR A 398 -16.99 8.90 -5.72
C THR A 398 -17.30 10.21 -6.44
N THR A 399 -17.22 10.23 -7.78
CA THR A 399 -17.60 11.41 -8.57
C THR A 399 -19.11 11.66 -8.51
N LEU A 400 -19.94 10.61 -8.61
CA LEU A 400 -21.41 10.71 -8.53
C LEU A 400 -21.93 10.98 -7.10
N ALA A 401 -21.15 10.59 -6.09
CA ALA A 401 -21.36 10.87 -4.68
C ALA A 401 -21.01 12.32 -4.27
N SER A 402 -20.56 13.16 -5.22
CA SER A 402 -20.16 14.53 -4.94
C SER A 402 -21.29 15.34 -4.29
N PRO A 403 -21.02 16.15 -3.25
CA PRO A 403 -22.04 16.91 -2.50
C PRO A 403 -22.83 17.95 -3.33
N LYS A 404 -22.45 18.18 -4.59
CA LYS A 404 -23.22 19.00 -5.54
C LYS A 404 -24.41 18.25 -6.17
N ILE A 405 -24.48 16.92 -6.03
CA ILE A 405 -25.57 16.08 -6.50
C ILE A 405 -26.43 15.75 -5.27
N SER A 406 -27.51 16.51 -5.05
CA SER A 406 -28.41 16.30 -3.92
C SER A 406 -29.50 15.27 -4.26
N GLY A 407 -29.63 14.20 -3.47
CA GLY A 407 -30.72 13.22 -3.55
C GLY A 407 -30.40 11.89 -2.86
N GLU A 408 -31.41 11.05 -2.62
CA GLU A 408 -31.26 9.71 -2.02
C GLU A 408 -30.27 8.82 -2.79
N ALA A 409 -30.17 9.01 -4.11
CA ALA A 409 -29.19 8.32 -4.94
C ALA A 409 -27.73 8.67 -4.60
N ALA A 410 -27.45 9.93 -4.23
CA ALA A 410 -26.10 10.35 -3.86
C ALA A 410 -25.65 9.74 -2.51
N ALA A 411 -26.57 9.64 -1.55
CA ALA A 411 -26.34 8.93 -0.29
C ALA A 411 -26.06 7.45 -0.53
N TRP A 412 -26.82 6.81 -1.43
CA TRP A 412 -26.59 5.41 -1.82
C TRP A 412 -25.20 5.20 -2.46
N PHE A 413 -24.77 6.10 -3.34
CA PHE A 413 -23.42 6.04 -3.94
C PHE A 413 -22.30 6.25 -2.91
N GLN A 414 -22.50 7.14 -1.92
CA GLN A 414 -21.55 7.31 -0.81
C GLN A 414 -21.45 6.03 0.02
N THR A 415 -22.56 5.43 0.43
CA THR A 415 -22.55 4.17 1.19
C THR A 415 -21.87 3.05 0.43
N LEU A 416 -22.09 2.94 -0.88
CA LEU A 416 -21.44 1.95 -1.72
C LEU A 416 -19.92 2.20 -1.84
N ALA A 417 -19.51 3.46 -2.00
CA ALA A 417 -18.10 3.83 -2.05
C ALA A 417 -17.39 3.53 -0.71
N ASP A 418 -18.01 3.90 0.40
CA ASP A 418 -17.49 3.65 1.75
C ASP A 418 -17.35 2.14 2.02
N TYR A 419 -18.33 1.33 1.61
CA TYR A 419 -18.24 -0.12 1.69
C TYR A 419 -17.07 -0.68 0.88
N LEU A 420 -16.88 -0.21 -0.36
CA LEU A 420 -15.75 -0.66 -1.19
C LEU A 420 -14.41 -0.26 -0.58
N THR A 421 -14.27 0.96 -0.05
CA THR A 421 -13.03 1.46 0.52
C THR A 421 -12.69 0.81 1.87
N HIS A 422 -13.67 0.66 2.76
CA HIS A 422 -13.43 0.21 4.14
C HIS A 422 -13.62 -1.29 4.35
N THR A 423 -14.28 -2.00 3.45
CA THR A 423 -14.56 -3.45 3.60
C THR A 423 -13.90 -4.30 2.52
N VAL A 424 -13.74 -3.80 1.29
CA VAL A 424 -13.19 -4.59 0.18
C VAL A 424 -11.71 -4.29 -0.10
N LEU A 425 -11.28 -3.03 0.09
CA LEU A 425 -9.93 -2.55 -0.29
C LEU A 425 -8.97 -2.29 0.89
N MET A 426 -9.48 -2.25 2.14
CA MET A 426 -8.67 -2.29 3.37
C MET A 426 -8.46 -3.74 3.82
#